data_AF-A0A534WF51-F1
#
_entry.id   AF-A0A534WF51-F1
#
_cell.length_a   1.000
_cell.length_b   1.000
_cell.length_c   1.000
_cell.angle_alpha   90.00
_cell.angle_beta   90.00
_cell.angle_gamma   90.00
#
_symmetry.space_group_name_H-M   'P 1'
#
loop_
_entity.id
_entity.type
_entity.pdbx_description
1 polymer ?
#
loop_
_entity_poly.entity_id
_entity_poly.type
_entity_poly.pdbx_seq_one_letter_code
_entity_poly.pdbx_strand_id
1 'polypeptide(L)' 'MSDFVTFADVEAIRSYGLTLLCRVDGKTVWVPYANMVRGEDTMRAPAECGRLTIPLWLALKLGLVQRAA' A
#
# COMPACT_ATOMS: atom_id res chain seq x y z
N MET A 1 19.78 -0.81 2.60
CA MET A 1 18.53 -0.72 3.38
C MET A 1 17.46 -0.17 2.45
N SER A 2 16.37 -0.89 2.25
CA SER A 2 15.18 -0.33 1.60
C SER A 2 14.38 0.35 2.70
N ASP A 3 14.16 1.66 2.62
CA ASP A 3 13.25 2.34 3.53
C ASP A 3 11.81 1.91 3.20
N PHE A 4 10.98 1.79 4.24
CA PHE A 4 9.57 1.44 4.14
C PHE A 4 8.71 2.54 4.74
N VAL A 5 7.50 2.66 4.24
CA VAL A 5 6.46 3.54 4.81
C VAL A 5 5.24 2.70 5.13
N THR A 6 4.55 3.06 6.21
CA THR A 6 3.31 2.40 6.63
C THR A 6 2.17 3.39 6.60
N PHE A 7 1.06 2.98 5.97
CA PHE A 7 -0.21 3.68 5.97
C PHE A 7 -1.20 2.90 6.85
N ALA A 8 -1.93 3.61 7.70
CA ALA A 8 -3.05 3.06 8.48
C ALA A 8 -4.36 3.25 7.71
N ASP A 9 -5.42 2.55 8.12
CA ASP A 9 -6.79 2.69 7.62
C ASP A 9 -6.91 2.65 6.08
N VAL A 10 -6.05 1.86 5.44
CA VAL A 10 -6.11 1.62 4.00
C VAL A 10 -7.29 0.68 3.75
N GLU A 11 -8.01 0.88 2.65
CA GLU A 11 -9.09 -0.02 2.22
C GLU A 11 -8.64 -0.80 0.97
N ALA A 12 -8.82 -2.12 0.99
CA ALA A 12 -8.58 -3.00 -0.14
C ALA A 12 -9.85 -3.14 -0.97
N ILE A 13 -9.87 -2.57 -2.18
CA ILE A 13 -11.09 -2.48 -3.00
C ILE A 13 -11.30 -3.74 -3.83
N ARG A 14 -10.29 -4.13 -4.62
CA ARG A 14 -10.35 -5.32 -5.49
C ARG A 14 -8.95 -5.79 -5.89
N SER A 15 -8.81 -7.03 -6.31
CA SER A 15 -7.57 -7.56 -6.85
C SER A 15 -7.64 -7.68 -8.38
N TYR A 16 -6.47 -7.60 -9.03
CA TYR A 16 -6.29 -7.93 -10.44
C TYR A 16 -4.91 -8.55 -10.62
N GLY A 17 -4.88 -9.84 -11.00
CA GLY A 17 -3.65 -10.63 -11.07
C GLY A 17 -2.86 -10.56 -9.75
N LEU A 18 -1.61 -10.09 -9.82
CA LEU A 18 -0.70 -9.99 -8.68
C LEU A 18 -0.72 -8.61 -7.99
N THR A 19 -1.77 -7.83 -8.21
CA THR A 19 -1.93 -6.49 -7.63
C THR A 19 -3.23 -6.35 -6.85
N LEU A 20 -3.20 -5.55 -5.80
CA LEU A 20 -4.34 -5.13 -5.00
C LEU A 20 -4.61 -3.64 -5.22
N LEU A 21 -5.85 -3.29 -5.53
CA LEU A 21 -6.31 -1.91 -5.60
C LEU A 21 -6.59 -1.43 -4.18
N CYS A 22 -5.82 -0.46 -3.72
CA CYS A 22 -5.93 0.10 -2.39
C CYS A 22 -6.39 1.55 -2.45
N ARG A 23 -7.20 1.97 -1.48
CA ARG A 23 -7.47 3.38 -1.20
C ARG A 23 -6.68 3.81 0.04
N VAL A 24 -5.75 4.74 -0.17
CA VAL A 24 -4.83 5.30 0.83
C VAL A 24 -5.09 6.80 0.86
N ASP A 25 -5.50 7.36 1.99
CA ASP A 25 -5.79 8.80 2.15
C ASP A 25 -6.66 9.40 1.02
N GLY A 26 -7.69 8.66 0.61
CA GLY A 26 -8.60 9.05 -0.48
C GLY A 26 -8.05 8.82 -1.90
N LYS A 27 -6.78 8.42 -2.05
CA LYS A 27 -6.16 8.12 -3.34
C LYS A 27 -6.19 6.62 -3.64
N THR A 28 -6.60 6.27 -4.85
CA THR A 28 -6.68 4.87 -5.29
C THR A 28 -5.44 4.47 -6.09
N VAL A 29 -4.76 3.39 -5.69
CA VAL A 29 -3.50 2.93 -6.29
C VAL A 29 -3.42 1.41 -6.40
N TRP A 30 -2.78 0.90 -7.45
CA TRP A 30 -2.45 -0.52 -7.58
C TRP A 30 -1.14 -0.84 -6.89
N VAL A 31 -1.18 -1.76 -5.91
CA VAL A 31 -0.03 -2.20 -5.15
C VAL A 31 0.29 -3.66 -5.47
N PRO A 32 1.50 -3.98 -5.96
CA PRO A 32 1.91 -5.37 -6.15
C PRO A 32 2.04 -6.11 -4.81
N TYR A 33 1.49 -7.33 -4.72
CA TYR A 33 1.59 -8.15 -3.51
C TYR A 33 3.03 -8.43 -3.08
N ALA A 34 3.96 -8.51 -4.03
CA ALA A 34 5.38 -8.73 -3.79
C ALA A 34 6.04 -7.57 -3.02
N ASN A 35 5.43 -6.38 -3.05
CA ASN A 35 5.95 -5.19 -2.39
C ASN A 35 5.23 -4.88 -1.07
N MET A 36 4.24 -5.68 -0.68
CA MET A 36 3.52 -5.52 0.59
C MET A 36 4.25 -6.31 1.68
N VAL A 37 4.75 -5.60 2.69
CA VAL A 37 5.35 -6.24 3.88
C VAL A 37 4.23 -6.89 4.69
N ARG A 38 4.45 -8.14 5.13
CA ARG A 38 3.53 -8.85 6.00
C ARG A 38 3.76 -8.45 7.45
N GLY A 39 2.67 -8.25 8.19
CA GLY A 39 2.68 -7.98 9.61
C GLY A 39 1.27 -8.05 10.18
N GLU A 40 1.16 -7.64 11.43
CA GLU A 40 -0.14 -7.47 12.10
C GLU A 40 -1.01 -6.46 11.32
N ASP A 41 -2.31 -6.76 11.23
CA ASP A 41 -3.34 -5.97 10.52
C ASP A 41 -3.03 -5.63 9.06
N THR A 42 -2.08 -6.33 8.43
CA THR A 42 -1.76 -6.10 7.02
C THR A 42 -2.89 -6.60 6.14
N MET A 43 -3.48 -5.71 5.34
CA MET A 43 -4.48 -6.11 4.36
C MET A 43 -3.87 -6.93 3.22
N ARG A 44 -4.62 -7.88 2.70
CA ARG A 44 -4.22 -8.83 1.66
C ARG A 44 -5.34 -9.15 0.67
N ALA A 45 -6.61 -8.92 1.01
CA ALA A 45 -7.73 -9.27 0.15
C ALA A 45 -8.73 -8.12 -0.01
N PRO A 46 -9.53 -8.11 -1.11
CA PRO A 46 -10.64 -7.17 -1.26
C PRO A 46 -11.59 -7.19 -0.05
N ALA A 47 -12.21 -6.04 0.22
CA ALA A 47 -13.10 -5.78 1.35
C ALA A 47 -12.44 -5.81 2.75
N GLU A 48 -11.12 -5.90 2.82
CA GLU A 48 -10.38 -5.66 4.07
C GLU A 48 -10.10 -4.17 4.28
N CYS A 49 -9.98 -3.76 5.55
CA CYS A 49 -9.45 -2.48 5.99
C CYS A 49 -8.32 -2.73 7.00
N GLY A 50 -7.22 -1.99 6.91
CA GLY A 50 -6.05 -2.23 7.76
C GLY A 50 -4.79 -1.51 7.31
N ARG A 51 -3.63 -2.08 7.63
CA ARG A 51 -2.31 -1.48 7.39
C ARG A 51 -1.76 -1.87 6.02
N LEU A 52 -1.06 -0.92 5.41
CA LEU A 52 -0.26 -1.14 4.21
C LEU A 52 1.17 -0.65 4.45
N THR A 53 2.11 -1.58 4.50
CA THR A 53 3.54 -1.25 4.55
C THR A 53 4.20 -1.61 3.21
N ILE A 54 4.81 -0.62 2.55
CA ILE A 54 5.45 -0.76 1.24
C ILE A 54 6.81 -0.03 1.19
N PRO A 55 7.71 -0.39 0.26
CA PRO A 55 8.95 0.35 0.06
C PRO A 55 8.70 1.83 -0.26
N LEU A 56 9.55 2.71 0.29
CA LEU A 56 9.48 4.15 0.09
C LEU A 56 9.55 4.54 -1.39
N TRP A 57 10.38 3.85 -2.19
CA TRP A 57 10.46 4.10 -3.64
C TRP A 57 9.12 3.88 -4.34
N LEU A 58 8.35 2.87 -3.90
CA LEU A 58 7.03 2.59 -4.47
C LEU A 58 6.03 3.64 -4.03
N ALA A 59 6.04 4.02 -2.75
CA ALA A 59 5.17 5.07 -2.23
C ALA A 59 5.40 6.41 -2.97
N LEU A 60 6.65 6.77 -3.25
CA LEU A 60 7.01 7.93 -4.07
C LEU A 60 6.51 7.78 -5.52
N LYS A 61 6.74 6.62 -6.15
CA LYS A 61 6.27 6.35 -7.53
C LYS A 61 4.75 6.43 -7.65
N LEU A 62 4.02 5.98 -6.62
CA LEU A 62 2.56 6.05 -6.55
C LEU A 62 2.07 7.42 -6.11
N GLY A 63 2.97 8.34 -5.71
CA GLY A 63 2.64 9.66 -5.19
C GLY A 63 1.78 9.60 -3.91
N LEU A 64 2.05 8.64 -3.03
CA LEU A 64 1.44 8.53 -1.70
C LEU A 64 2.21 9.35 -0.65
N VAL A 65 3.48 9.64 -0.93
CA VAL A 65 4.34 10.50 -0.11
C VAL A 65 5.13 11.43 -1.03
N GLN A 66 5.63 12.53 -0.46
CA GLN A 66 6.54 13.46 -1.14
C GLN A 66 7.92 13.40 -0.48
N ARG A 67 8.98 13.65 -1.25
CA ARG A 67 10.29 13.91 -0.63
C ARG A 67 10.21 15.28 0.04
N ALA A 68 10.61 15.36 1.30
CA ALA A 68 10.93 16.65 1.90
C ALA A 68 12.11 17.26 1.12
N ALA A 69 12.00 18.57 0.83
CA ALA A 69 13.04 19.34 0.14
C ALA A 69 14.25 19.58 1.05
#